data_AF-A0A074VS63-F1
#
_entry.id   AF-A0A074VS63-F1
#
_cell.length_a   1.000
_cell.length_b   1.000
_cell.length_c   1.000
_cell.angle_alpha   90.00
_cell.angle_beta   90.00
_cell.angle_gamma   90.00
#
_symmetry.space_group_name_H-M   'P 1'
#
loop_
_entity.id
_entity.type
_entity.pdbx_description
1 polymer ?
#
loop_
_entity_poly.entity_id
_entity_poly.type
_entity_poly.pdbx_seq_one_letter_code
_entity_poly.pdbx_strand_id
1 'polypeptide(L)'
;MKPRKTHLKSRTGCATCRARRIKCDESKPQCINCTRRQVRCDFLGAASSSQTSPEEPSPQVARILHALSDNDADGSLEPEPASLLRLFPTDTPDLSKQERFLMAHLCGISDDLVAAGMQNIDFGLSLLPEVHRIAVDCSFVRHSACALASTHLAFLTQASSMVHLAYYYKYLALRGLRESLRVLNQDNVDAMLAASYLLSWQASSSQEFMQIMKGVDLALNEMENFGHQSKLRSLTQHSGKGIKLETSDTELAPYPENNSIELACSTLRELQKQVGDEPELVRGTKELINFMQNLRISPPGPTADEQLQALYPIRHWVPWLSRSLISLSDREPLVLVFLAHYHMVVLAVESILPAASNFLLASKRVELIEQLETTIGQVYKPSEKESLENLMSGPAAFARQFLLTNLLSAESVPVWGNTQTAAGDQGLQPQWQEDPVSVDFNLIY
;
A
#
# COMPACT_ATOMS: atom_id res chain seq x y z
N MET A 1 23.73 32.80 36.72
CA MET A 1 23.07 32.28 35.49
C MET A 1 23.37 30.80 35.34
N LYS A 2 22.35 29.92 35.30
CA LYS A 2 22.55 28.48 35.08
C LYS A 2 23.12 28.26 33.67
N PRO A 3 24.23 27.52 33.49
CA PRO A 3 24.73 27.21 32.15
C PRO A 3 23.69 26.37 31.40
N ARG A 4 23.39 26.76 30.15
CA ARG A 4 22.49 26.01 29.27
C ARG A 4 23.07 24.61 29.05
N LYS A 5 22.32 23.57 29.44
CA LYS A 5 22.66 22.18 29.11
C LYS A 5 22.86 22.07 27.60
N THR A 6 24.03 21.62 27.19
CA THR A 6 24.34 21.29 25.80
C THR A 6 23.53 20.04 25.43
N HIS A 7 22.51 20.22 24.60
CA HIS A 7 21.74 19.10 24.07
C HIS A 7 22.57 18.34 23.02
N LEU A 8 22.53 17.00 23.08
CA LEU A 8 23.09 16.14 22.05
C LEU A 8 22.45 16.51 20.70
N LYS A 9 23.28 16.84 19.70
CA LYS A 9 22.81 17.11 18.35
C LYS A 9 22.24 15.81 17.78
N SER A 10 20.93 15.75 17.52
CA SER A 10 20.35 14.65 16.74
C SER A 10 21.02 14.61 15.37
N ARG A 11 21.56 13.43 14.99
CA ARG A 11 22.16 13.19 13.68
C ARG A 11 21.12 12.80 12.62
N THR A 12 19.86 12.65 13.01
CA THR A 12 18.76 12.04 12.21
C THR A 12 17.58 12.98 11.97
N GLY A 13 17.49 14.15 12.61
CA GLY A 13 16.43 15.15 12.35
C GLY A 13 16.39 15.70 10.91
N CYS A 14 15.24 16.22 10.44
CA CYS A 14 15.15 16.82 9.10
C CYS A 14 16.07 18.04 8.96
N ALA A 15 16.55 18.34 7.75
CA ALA A 15 17.50 19.44 7.54
C ALA A 15 16.86 20.81 7.84
N THR A 16 15.54 20.97 7.67
CA THR A 16 14.77 22.17 8.02
C THR A 16 14.88 22.48 9.51
N CYS A 17 14.71 21.47 10.38
CA CYS A 17 14.87 21.63 11.82
C CYS A 17 16.35 21.86 12.20
N ARG A 18 17.29 21.19 11.53
CA ARG A 18 18.74 21.39 11.75
C ARG A 18 19.20 22.80 11.37
N ALA A 19 18.80 23.30 10.21
CA ALA A 19 19.10 24.64 9.71
C ALA A 19 18.56 25.71 10.68
N ARG A 20 17.38 25.45 11.25
CA ARG A 20 16.75 26.30 12.28
C ARG A 20 17.29 26.10 13.69
N ARG A 21 18.23 25.16 13.88
CA ARG A 21 18.85 24.82 15.17
C ARG A 21 17.83 24.47 16.27
N ILE A 22 16.74 23.80 15.89
CA ILE A 22 15.70 23.27 16.81
C ILE A 22 15.72 21.74 16.84
N LYS A 23 15.24 21.12 17.94
CA LYS A 23 15.13 19.66 18.05
C LYS A 23 14.04 19.16 17.10
N CYS A 24 14.40 18.24 16.20
CA CYS A 24 13.45 17.52 15.36
C CYS A 24 12.87 16.35 16.16
N ASP A 25 11.57 16.09 15.98
CA ASP A 25 10.85 14.94 16.53
C ASP A 25 10.97 13.69 15.65
N GLU A 26 11.63 13.80 14.49
CA GLU A 26 11.97 12.68 13.59
C GLU A 26 10.76 11.89 13.05
N SER A 27 9.54 12.39 13.25
CA SER A 27 8.35 11.80 12.62
C SER A 27 8.40 11.98 11.10
N LYS A 28 7.96 10.94 10.39
CA LYS A 28 7.85 10.86 8.93
C LYS A 28 6.36 10.77 8.58
N PRO A 29 5.92 11.27 7.40
CA PRO A 29 6.70 11.90 6.32
C PRO A 29 7.07 13.38 6.57
N GLN A 30 6.51 14.01 7.60
CA GLN A 30 6.88 15.35 8.07
C GLN A 30 7.06 15.35 9.57
N CYS A 31 8.08 16.07 10.06
CA CYS A 31 8.21 16.28 11.49
C CYS A 31 7.17 17.30 12.00
N ILE A 32 6.65 17.11 13.21
CA ILE A 32 5.60 17.94 13.83
C ILE A 32 5.97 19.43 13.81
N ASN A 33 7.25 19.75 14.00
CA ASN A 33 7.71 21.13 13.97
C ASN A 33 7.63 21.77 12.59
N CYS A 34 7.81 21.01 11.51
CA CYS A 34 7.63 21.49 10.15
C CYS A 34 6.15 21.59 9.80
N THR A 35 5.35 20.58 10.19
CA THR A 35 3.89 20.56 10.02
C THR A 35 3.21 21.76 10.68
N ARG A 36 3.47 21.99 11.98
CA ARG A 36 2.88 23.10 12.73
C ARG A 36 3.24 24.47 12.17
N ARG A 37 4.44 24.59 11.60
CA ARG A 37 4.93 25.85 11.02
C ARG A 37 4.58 25.99 9.54
N GLN A 38 3.90 25.00 8.95
CA GLN A 38 3.55 24.95 7.54
C GLN A 38 4.76 25.21 6.62
N VAL A 39 5.90 24.59 6.96
CA VAL A 39 7.11 24.67 6.14
C VAL A 39 7.47 23.29 5.61
N ARG A 40 8.06 23.26 4.42
CA ARG A 40 8.53 22.02 3.78
C ARG A 40 9.50 21.30 4.73
N CYS A 41 9.17 20.05 5.07
CA CYS A 41 10.04 19.15 5.81
C CYS A 41 10.87 18.35 4.82
N ASP A 42 12.19 18.29 5.00
CA ASP A 42 13.05 17.54 4.06
C ASP A 42 12.80 16.02 4.07
N PHE A 43 12.05 15.51 5.05
CA PHE A 43 11.57 14.13 5.03
C PHE A 43 10.54 13.86 3.92
N LEU A 44 9.93 14.90 3.33
CA LEU A 44 9.00 14.77 2.21
C LEU A 44 9.68 14.54 0.87
N GLY A 45 11.00 14.69 0.76
CA GLY A 45 11.66 14.69 -0.53
C GLY A 45 13.17 14.63 -0.40
N ALA A 46 13.68 13.56 0.21
CA ALA A 46 15.10 13.27 0.20
C ALA A 46 15.53 12.71 -1.17
N ALA A 47 15.52 13.58 -2.18
CA ALA A 47 16.45 13.55 -3.29
C ALA A 47 17.08 14.95 -3.39
N SER A 48 18.38 14.99 -3.07
CA SER A 48 19.37 16.00 -3.49
C SER A 48 18.99 17.49 -3.40
N SER A 49 19.30 18.11 -2.26
CA SER A 49 19.81 19.49 -2.25
C SER A 49 21.30 19.48 -2.60
N SER A 50 21.63 19.01 -3.81
CA SER A 50 22.94 19.17 -4.41
C SER A 50 22.72 19.82 -5.76
N GLN A 51 23.24 21.04 -5.89
CA GLN A 51 23.15 21.88 -7.08
C GLN A 51 23.53 21.07 -8.32
N THR A 52 22.53 20.68 -9.09
CA THR A 52 22.61 20.21 -10.47
C THR A 52 21.40 20.81 -11.18
N SER A 53 21.62 21.20 -12.44
CA SER A 53 20.74 21.96 -13.33
C SER A 53 19.26 21.54 -13.29
N PRO A 54 18.30 22.43 -13.62
CA PRO A 54 16.89 22.07 -13.64
C PRO A 54 16.67 20.99 -14.71
N GLU A 55 16.45 19.75 -14.26
CA GLU A 55 15.94 18.68 -15.10
C GLU A 55 14.53 19.10 -15.52
N GLU A 56 14.28 19.20 -16.83
CA GLU A 56 12.95 19.54 -17.32
C GLU A 56 11.94 18.48 -16.82
N PRO A 57 10.75 18.89 -16.35
CA PRO A 57 9.72 17.95 -15.94
C PRO A 57 9.41 17.01 -17.10
N SER A 58 9.19 15.72 -16.80
CA SER A 58 8.82 14.76 -17.85
C SER A 58 7.60 15.29 -18.63
N PRO A 59 7.48 14.99 -19.93
CA PRO A 59 6.37 15.50 -20.75
C PRO A 59 5.00 15.28 -20.11
N GLN A 60 4.81 14.17 -19.40
CA GLN A 60 3.59 13.86 -18.67
C GLN A 60 3.37 14.76 -17.44
N VAL A 61 4.41 15.04 -16.65
CA VAL A 61 4.32 15.97 -15.51
C VAL A 61 4.03 17.38 -16.00
N ALA A 62 4.67 17.82 -17.08
CA ALA A 62 4.38 19.11 -17.71
C ALA A 62 2.92 19.21 -18.19
N ARG A 63 2.40 18.15 -18.83
CA ARG A 63 0.99 18.06 -19.24
C ARG A 63 0.03 18.15 -18.04
N ILE A 64 0.30 17.42 -16.97
CA ILE A 64 -0.51 17.45 -15.74
C ILE A 64 -0.50 18.85 -15.14
N LEU A 65 0.67 19.49 -15.02
CA LEU A 65 0.78 20.86 -14.50
C LEU A 65 0.02 21.88 -15.35
N HIS A 66 0.00 21.69 -16.67
CA HIS A 66 -0.81 22.51 -17.59
C HIS A 66 -2.31 22.32 -17.31
N ALA A 67 -2.78 21.07 -17.25
CA ALA A 67 -4.19 20.75 -16.96
C ALA A 67 -4.65 21.26 -15.57
N LEU A 68 -3.73 21.37 -14.61
CA LEU A 68 -4.00 21.93 -13.29
C LEU A 68 -4.02 23.47 -13.23
N SER A 69 -3.43 24.14 -14.23
CA SER A 69 -3.28 25.61 -14.26
C SER A 69 -4.39 26.31 -15.03
N ASP A 70 -4.96 25.66 -16.05
CA ASP A 70 -6.04 26.24 -16.85
C ASP A 70 -7.40 26.00 -16.18
N ASN A 71 -7.93 27.05 -15.55
CA ASN A 71 -9.33 27.06 -15.11
C ASN A 71 -10.30 27.40 -16.25
N ASP A 72 -9.83 27.97 -17.37
CA ASP A 72 -10.66 28.36 -18.52
C ASP A 72 -9.77 28.52 -19.78
N ALA A 73 -9.63 27.48 -20.61
CA ALA A 73 -9.38 27.64 -22.06
C ALA A 73 -9.51 26.31 -22.82
N ASP A 74 -10.34 26.38 -23.85
CA ASP A 74 -10.43 25.49 -25.00
C ASP A 74 -9.03 25.20 -25.61
N GLY A 75 -8.74 23.94 -25.96
CA GLY A 75 -7.65 23.63 -26.91
C GLY A 75 -6.48 22.76 -26.46
N SER A 76 -6.72 21.63 -25.78
CA SER A 76 -6.09 20.33 -26.07
C SER A 76 -6.57 19.29 -25.05
N LEU A 77 -7.88 18.99 -25.08
CA LEU A 77 -8.44 17.90 -24.28
C LEU A 77 -8.00 16.59 -24.94
N GLU A 78 -7.01 15.93 -24.35
CA GLU A 78 -6.89 14.48 -24.51
C GLU A 78 -8.27 13.86 -24.27
N PRO A 79 -8.68 12.88 -25.08
CA PRO A 79 -9.95 12.22 -24.88
C PRO A 79 -10.00 11.64 -23.47
N GLU A 80 -11.12 11.84 -22.79
CA GLU A 80 -11.29 11.27 -21.46
C GLU A 80 -11.11 9.73 -21.52
N PRO A 81 -10.51 9.13 -20.48
CA PRO A 81 -10.30 7.69 -20.44
C PRO A 81 -11.60 6.93 -20.72
N ALA A 82 -11.51 5.85 -21.50
CA ALA A 82 -12.67 5.08 -21.90
C ALA A 82 -13.42 4.51 -20.69
N SER A 83 -12.68 4.09 -19.65
CA SER A 83 -13.29 3.63 -18.41
C SER A 83 -14.01 4.75 -17.66
N LEU A 84 -13.49 5.98 -17.67
CA LEU A 84 -14.16 7.14 -17.06
C LEU A 84 -15.47 7.42 -17.76
N LEU A 85 -15.47 7.52 -19.10
CA LEU A 85 -16.68 7.81 -19.88
C LEU A 85 -17.77 6.74 -19.68
N ARG A 86 -17.37 5.48 -19.50
CA ARG A 86 -18.29 4.38 -19.19
C ARG A 86 -18.93 4.51 -17.80
N LEU A 87 -18.18 5.02 -16.81
CA LEU A 87 -18.62 5.13 -15.42
C LEU A 87 -19.35 6.46 -15.13
N PHE A 88 -18.88 7.54 -15.74
CA PHE A 88 -19.38 8.90 -15.56
C PHE A 88 -19.60 9.55 -16.95
N PRO A 89 -20.77 9.33 -17.56
CA PRO A 89 -21.16 10.05 -18.77
C PRO A 89 -21.04 11.56 -18.59
N THR A 90 -20.88 12.31 -19.68
CA THR A 90 -20.59 13.76 -19.64
C THR A 90 -21.69 14.59 -18.97
N ASP A 91 -22.91 14.02 -18.87
CA ASP A 91 -24.10 14.66 -18.28
C ASP A 91 -24.32 14.35 -16.78
N THR A 92 -23.36 13.74 -16.08
CA THR A 92 -23.52 13.44 -14.64
C THR A 92 -23.50 14.71 -13.79
N PRO A 93 -24.62 15.14 -13.17
CA PRO A 93 -24.69 16.42 -12.44
C PRO A 93 -23.95 16.39 -11.10
N ASP A 94 -23.71 15.20 -10.53
CA ASP A 94 -23.18 15.02 -9.17
C ASP A 94 -21.64 14.94 -9.09
N LEU A 95 -20.94 15.14 -10.21
CA LEU A 95 -19.47 15.08 -10.28
C LEU A 95 -18.89 16.46 -10.58
N SER A 96 -18.20 17.06 -9.61
CA SER A 96 -17.51 18.33 -9.83
C SER A 96 -16.42 18.20 -10.90
N LYS A 97 -16.07 19.30 -11.58
CA LYS A 97 -14.95 19.33 -12.54
C LYS A 97 -13.66 18.78 -11.93
N GLN A 98 -13.42 19.10 -10.65
CA GLN A 98 -12.24 18.65 -9.92
C GLN A 98 -12.26 17.15 -9.63
N GLU A 99 -13.39 16.59 -9.17
CA GLU A 99 -13.50 15.13 -9.01
C GLU A 99 -13.39 14.41 -10.35
N ARG A 100 -13.97 14.95 -11.42
CA ARG A 100 -13.87 14.37 -12.77
C ARG A 100 -12.43 14.28 -13.24
N PHE A 101 -11.65 15.35 -13.07
CA PHE A 101 -10.22 15.36 -13.37
C PHE A 101 -9.44 14.29 -12.57
N LEU A 102 -9.69 14.21 -11.26
CA LEU A 102 -8.99 13.24 -10.40
C LEU A 102 -9.37 11.78 -10.71
N MET A 103 -10.65 11.53 -11.00
CA MET A 103 -11.13 10.22 -11.42
C MET A 103 -10.59 9.87 -12.80
N ALA A 104 -10.52 10.83 -13.73
CA ALA A 104 -9.90 10.64 -15.04
C ALA A 104 -8.45 10.19 -14.90
N HIS A 105 -7.68 10.83 -14.00
CA HIS A 105 -6.29 10.46 -13.75
C HIS A 105 -6.14 8.99 -13.31
N LEU A 106 -6.97 8.50 -12.38
CA LEU A 106 -6.92 7.09 -11.95
C LEU A 106 -7.46 6.11 -13.00
N CYS A 107 -8.50 6.51 -13.73
CA CYS A 107 -9.06 5.71 -14.82
C CYS A 107 -8.05 5.54 -15.96
N GLY A 108 -7.30 6.60 -16.31
CA GLY A 108 -6.23 6.55 -17.30
C GLY A 108 -5.14 5.55 -16.92
N ILE A 109 -4.65 5.60 -15.67
CA ILE A 109 -3.69 4.61 -15.16
C ILE A 109 -4.26 3.18 -15.28
N SER A 110 -5.53 2.98 -14.92
CA SER A 110 -6.15 1.67 -15.01
C SER A 110 -6.28 1.19 -16.46
N ASP A 111 -6.60 2.07 -17.40
CA ASP A 111 -6.73 1.75 -18.82
C ASP A 111 -5.37 1.38 -19.42
N ASP A 112 -4.32 2.15 -19.11
CA ASP A 112 -2.93 1.89 -19.56
C ASP A 112 -2.43 0.53 -19.05
N LEU A 113 -2.66 0.22 -17.77
CA LEU A 113 -2.29 -1.08 -17.20
C LEU A 113 -3.05 -2.24 -17.83
N VAL A 114 -4.35 -2.07 -18.10
CA VAL A 114 -5.15 -3.11 -18.79
C VAL A 114 -4.64 -3.31 -20.21
N ALA A 115 -4.34 -2.23 -20.94
CA ALA A 115 -3.76 -2.30 -22.28
C ALA A 115 -2.40 -3.02 -22.29
N ALA A 116 -1.59 -2.79 -21.25
CA ALA A 116 -0.31 -3.46 -21.06
C ALA A 116 -0.42 -4.89 -20.53
N GLY A 117 -1.60 -5.36 -20.09
CA GLY A 117 -1.79 -6.68 -19.47
C GLY A 117 -1.26 -6.77 -18.03
N MET A 118 -1.11 -5.63 -17.37
CA MET A 118 -0.44 -5.45 -16.08
C MET A 118 -1.40 -5.17 -14.92
N GLN A 119 -2.71 -5.30 -15.13
CA GLN A 119 -3.75 -4.92 -14.16
C GLN A 119 -3.80 -5.77 -12.88
N ASN A 120 -3.16 -6.95 -12.87
CA ASN A 120 -3.23 -7.90 -11.76
C ASN A 120 -1.89 -8.12 -11.03
N ILE A 121 -0.83 -7.37 -11.36
CA ILE A 121 0.52 -7.59 -10.81
C ILE A 121 0.75 -7.06 -9.40
N ASP A 122 -0.18 -6.23 -8.91
CA ASP A 122 -0.18 -5.74 -7.55
C ASP A 122 -1.62 -5.77 -6.99
N PHE A 123 -1.70 -6.06 -5.70
CA PHE A 123 -2.97 -6.11 -4.99
C PHE A 123 -3.75 -4.80 -5.15
N GLY A 124 -3.08 -3.65 -5.00
CA GLY A 124 -3.78 -2.38 -5.04
C GLY A 124 -4.35 -2.03 -6.41
N LEU A 125 -3.62 -2.39 -7.47
CA LEU A 125 -4.08 -2.19 -8.85
C LEU A 125 -5.30 -3.07 -9.16
N SER A 126 -5.31 -4.30 -8.64
CA SER A 126 -6.43 -5.22 -8.85
C SER A 126 -7.75 -4.77 -8.19
N LEU A 127 -7.68 -3.90 -7.17
CA LEU A 127 -8.86 -3.35 -6.49
C LEU A 127 -9.52 -2.19 -7.28
N LEU A 128 -8.74 -1.42 -8.04
CA LEU A 128 -9.19 -0.17 -8.66
C LEU A 128 -10.45 -0.31 -9.52
N PRO A 129 -10.62 -1.36 -10.37
CA PRO A 129 -11.83 -1.51 -11.17
C PRO A 129 -13.11 -1.62 -10.34
N GLU A 130 -13.05 -2.34 -9.22
CA GLU A 130 -14.21 -2.51 -8.34
C GLU A 130 -14.47 -1.25 -7.53
N VAL A 131 -13.41 -0.59 -7.06
CA VAL A 131 -13.50 0.71 -6.38
C VAL A 131 -14.13 1.77 -7.28
N HIS A 132 -13.70 1.86 -8.55
CA HIS A 132 -14.26 2.81 -9.52
C HIS A 132 -15.75 2.56 -9.75
N ARG A 133 -16.18 1.29 -9.82
CA ARG A 133 -17.59 0.93 -9.95
C ARG A 133 -18.41 1.42 -8.75
N ILE A 134 -17.93 1.19 -7.53
CA ILE A 134 -18.63 1.60 -6.30
C ILE A 134 -18.61 3.13 -6.14
N ALA A 135 -17.54 3.80 -6.60
CA ALA A 135 -17.40 5.26 -6.54
C ALA A 135 -18.45 6.02 -7.38
N VAL A 136 -19.11 5.37 -8.33
CA VAL A 136 -20.20 5.97 -9.11
C VAL A 136 -21.35 6.39 -8.19
N ASP A 137 -21.81 5.46 -7.36
CA ASP A 137 -22.99 5.65 -6.50
C ASP A 137 -22.64 6.06 -5.07
N CYS A 138 -21.36 6.00 -4.69
CA CYS A 138 -20.91 6.22 -3.32
C CYS A 138 -19.87 7.33 -3.20
N SER A 139 -20.30 8.50 -2.72
CA SER A 139 -19.44 9.69 -2.64
C SER A 139 -18.21 9.50 -1.76
N PHE A 140 -18.29 8.79 -0.62
CA PHE A 140 -17.11 8.63 0.24
C PHE A 140 -16.06 7.69 -0.34
N VAL A 141 -16.48 6.70 -1.14
CA VAL A 141 -15.56 5.86 -1.93
C VAL A 141 -14.91 6.71 -3.03
N ARG A 142 -15.71 7.51 -3.73
CA ARG A 142 -15.20 8.48 -4.71
C ARG A 142 -14.19 9.45 -4.10
N HIS A 143 -14.47 10.00 -2.93
CA HIS A 143 -13.52 10.85 -2.21
C HIS A 143 -12.23 10.10 -1.86
N SER A 144 -12.30 8.82 -1.46
CA SER A 144 -11.08 8.04 -1.18
C SER A 144 -10.21 7.82 -2.43
N ALA A 145 -10.85 7.65 -3.60
CA ALA A 145 -10.18 7.58 -4.90
C ALA A 145 -9.59 8.95 -5.30
N CYS A 146 -10.34 10.04 -5.17
CA CYS A 146 -9.84 11.39 -5.40
C CYS A 146 -8.64 11.74 -4.49
N ALA A 147 -8.65 11.27 -3.24
CA ALA A 147 -7.52 11.44 -2.32
C ALA A 147 -6.28 10.67 -2.79
N LEU A 148 -6.45 9.44 -3.29
CA LEU A 148 -5.37 8.64 -3.87
C LEU A 148 -4.81 9.31 -5.12
N ALA A 149 -5.69 9.76 -6.03
CA ALA A 149 -5.33 10.49 -7.24
C ALA A 149 -4.52 11.76 -6.90
N SER A 150 -4.99 12.54 -5.93
CA SER A 150 -4.33 13.77 -5.48
C SER A 150 -2.97 13.47 -4.84
N THR A 151 -2.86 12.39 -4.07
CA THR A 151 -1.58 11.94 -3.49
C THR A 151 -0.58 11.57 -4.58
N HIS A 152 -1.03 10.82 -5.58
CA HIS A 152 -0.23 10.45 -6.74
C HIS A 152 0.22 11.67 -7.55
N LEU A 153 -0.70 12.59 -7.82
CA LEU A 153 -0.41 13.83 -8.53
C LEU A 153 0.54 14.75 -7.73
N ALA A 154 0.36 14.84 -6.41
CA ALA A 154 1.28 15.57 -5.53
C ALA A 154 2.70 15.01 -5.61
N PHE A 155 2.83 13.69 -5.73
CA PHE A 155 4.11 13.04 -5.92
C PHE A 155 4.73 13.39 -7.28
N LEU A 156 3.98 13.25 -8.37
CA LEU A 156 4.48 13.50 -9.72
C LEU A 156 4.85 14.97 -9.96
N THR A 157 4.00 15.88 -9.48
CA THR A 157 4.11 17.32 -9.76
C THR A 157 4.89 18.10 -8.69
N GLN A 158 5.06 17.51 -7.50
CA GLN A 158 5.58 18.19 -6.31
C GLN A 158 4.77 19.45 -5.92
N ALA A 159 3.54 19.58 -6.39
CA ALA A 159 2.68 20.73 -6.15
C ALA A 159 2.00 20.66 -4.77
N SER A 160 2.08 21.75 -4.00
CA SER A 160 1.43 21.84 -2.68
C SER A 160 -0.10 21.79 -2.77
N SER A 161 -0.68 22.34 -3.85
CA SER A 161 -2.12 22.30 -4.11
C SER A 161 -2.66 20.86 -4.13
N MET A 162 -1.93 19.93 -4.74
CA MET A 162 -2.29 18.51 -4.78
C MET A 162 -2.19 17.86 -3.40
N VAL A 163 -1.20 18.25 -2.58
CA VAL A 163 -1.10 17.78 -1.18
C VAL A 163 -2.32 18.24 -0.38
N HIS A 164 -2.73 19.50 -0.51
CA HIS A 164 -3.94 20.03 0.15
C HIS A 164 -5.19 19.29 -0.31
N LEU A 165 -5.30 18.99 -1.60
CA LEU A 165 -6.43 18.28 -2.16
C LEU A 165 -6.51 16.82 -1.68
N ALA A 166 -5.37 16.15 -1.54
CA ALA A 166 -5.29 14.82 -0.95
C ALA A 166 -5.82 14.82 0.48
N TYR A 167 -5.39 15.76 1.33
CA TYR A 167 -5.91 15.88 2.70
C TYR A 167 -7.41 16.20 2.74
N TYR A 168 -7.88 17.08 1.85
CA TYR A 168 -9.29 17.46 1.78
C TYR A 168 -10.19 16.26 1.44
N TYR A 169 -9.90 15.53 0.36
CA TYR A 169 -10.69 14.37 0.00
C TYR A 169 -10.52 13.20 0.98
N LYS A 170 -9.34 13.02 1.56
CA LYS A 170 -9.12 12.03 2.63
C LYS A 170 -10.02 12.31 3.83
N TYR A 171 -10.16 13.58 4.23
CA TYR A 171 -11.09 14.00 5.28
C TYR A 171 -12.54 13.67 4.93
N LEU A 172 -13.00 14.00 3.71
CA LEU A 172 -14.37 13.70 3.27
C LEU A 172 -14.64 12.19 3.23
N ALA A 173 -13.68 11.40 2.75
CA ALA A 173 -13.76 9.94 2.72
C ALA A 173 -13.88 9.35 4.12
N LEU A 174 -13.01 9.77 5.05
CA LEU A 174 -13.05 9.32 6.45
C LEU A 174 -14.37 9.71 7.14
N ARG A 175 -14.89 10.91 6.87
CA ARG A 175 -16.18 11.35 7.40
C ARG A 175 -17.32 10.45 6.92
N GLY A 176 -17.40 10.19 5.61
CA GLY A 176 -18.44 9.33 5.05
C GLY A 176 -18.31 7.87 5.48
N LEU A 177 -17.09 7.35 5.57
CA LEU A 177 -16.82 6.01 6.10
C LEU A 177 -17.31 5.87 7.54
N ARG A 178 -17.04 6.86 8.40
CA ARG A 178 -17.52 6.87 9.80
C ARG A 178 -19.04 6.91 9.91
N GLU A 179 -19.72 7.62 9.01
CA GLU A 179 -21.19 7.64 8.99
C GLU A 179 -21.74 6.27 8.54
N SER A 180 -21.16 5.69 7.49
CA SER A 180 -21.55 4.37 6.98
C SER A 180 -21.35 3.26 8.01
N LEU A 181 -20.28 3.34 8.82
CA LEU A 181 -19.96 2.39 9.89
C LEU A 181 -21.01 2.32 11.01
N ARG A 182 -21.90 3.32 11.14
CA ARG A 182 -22.93 3.33 12.20
C ARG A 182 -23.97 2.24 12.02
N VAL A 183 -24.25 1.86 10.77
CA VAL A 183 -25.22 0.83 10.41
C VAL A 183 -24.59 -0.03 9.33
N LEU A 184 -23.76 -1.00 9.72
CA LEU A 184 -23.15 -1.94 8.78
C LEU A 184 -24.22 -2.92 8.26
N ASN A 185 -24.34 -3.05 6.94
CA ASN A 185 -25.26 -3.97 6.28
C ASN A 185 -24.74 -4.39 4.89
N GLN A 186 -25.51 -5.24 4.20
CA GLN A 186 -25.17 -5.75 2.88
C GLN A 186 -25.02 -4.66 1.79
N ASP A 187 -25.70 -3.52 1.93
CA ASP A 187 -25.72 -2.47 0.90
C ASP A 187 -24.48 -1.58 0.96
N ASN A 188 -23.87 -1.42 2.14
CA ASN A 188 -22.76 -0.49 2.35
C ASN A 188 -21.41 -1.15 2.62
N VAL A 189 -21.37 -2.45 2.90
CA VAL A 189 -20.12 -3.11 3.29
C VAL A 189 -19.06 -3.09 2.19
N ASP A 190 -19.45 -3.23 0.92
CA ASP A 190 -18.52 -3.15 -0.21
C ASP A 190 -17.91 -1.75 -0.33
N ALA A 191 -18.72 -0.70 -0.12
CA ALA A 191 -18.24 0.67 -0.12
C ALA A 191 -17.28 0.92 1.05
N MET A 192 -17.58 0.38 2.22
CA MET A 192 -16.71 0.47 3.39
C MET A 192 -15.37 -0.23 3.16
N LEU A 193 -15.38 -1.43 2.60
CA LEU A 193 -14.15 -2.16 2.24
C LEU A 193 -13.33 -1.39 1.19
N ALA A 194 -13.98 -0.92 0.12
CA ALA A 194 -13.33 -0.15 -0.94
C ALA A 194 -12.61 1.09 -0.39
N ALA A 195 -13.33 1.92 0.37
CA ALA A 195 -12.75 3.12 0.96
C ALA A 195 -11.64 2.80 1.97
N SER A 196 -11.84 1.76 2.80
CA SER A 196 -10.86 1.37 3.81
C SER A 196 -9.56 0.88 3.17
N TYR A 197 -9.61 0.06 2.12
CA TYR A 197 -8.40 -0.36 1.42
C TYR A 197 -7.66 0.85 0.82
N LEU A 198 -8.35 1.76 0.13
CA LEU A 198 -7.72 2.96 -0.43
C LEU A 198 -7.12 3.87 0.65
N LEU A 199 -7.83 4.06 1.76
CA LEU A 199 -7.36 4.89 2.87
C LEU A 199 -6.18 4.26 3.61
N SER A 200 -6.11 2.93 3.65
CA SER A 200 -4.98 2.22 4.28
C SER A 200 -3.66 2.52 3.57
N TRP A 201 -3.65 2.64 2.24
CA TRP A 201 -2.44 3.02 1.47
C TRP A 201 -2.03 4.46 1.67
N GLN A 202 -2.99 5.30 2.06
CA GLN A 202 -2.79 6.72 2.33
C GLN A 202 -2.55 7.01 3.82
N ALA A 203 -2.48 5.97 4.66
CA ALA A 203 -2.29 6.12 6.10
C ALA A 203 -0.90 6.71 6.38
N SER A 204 -0.86 7.86 7.06
CA SER A 204 0.40 8.56 7.35
C SER A 204 1.11 8.03 8.59
N SER A 205 0.42 7.23 9.40
CA SER A 205 0.94 6.61 10.62
C SER A 205 0.52 5.14 10.72
N SER A 206 1.30 4.36 11.46
CA SER A 206 0.94 2.96 11.77
C SER A 206 -0.38 2.86 12.53
N GLN A 207 -0.66 3.81 13.42
CA GLN A 207 -1.90 3.82 14.19
C GLN A 207 -3.13 4.01 13.30
N GLU A 208 -3.08 4.95 12.37
CA GLU A 208 -4.15 5.18 11.39
C GLU A 208 -4.38 3.93 10.54
N PHE A 209 -3.31 3.31 10.03
CA PHE A 209 -3.39 2.07 9.28
C PHE A 209 -4.06 0.95 10.10
N MET A 210 -3.62 0.74 11.35
CA MET A 210 -4.17 -0.31 12.21
C MET A 210 -5.65 -0.10 12.48
N GLN A 211 -6.09 1.14 12.71
CA GLN A 211 -7.50 1.44 12.93
C GLN A 211 -8.35 1.12 11.69
N ILE A 212 -7.87 1.51 10.51
CA ILE A 212 -8.55 1.21 9.24
C ILE A 212 -8.64 -0.31 9.05
N MET A 213 -7.54 -1.04 9.24
CA MET A 213 -7.51 -2.47 9.00
C MET A 213 -8.27 -3.29 10.05
N LYS A 214 -8.34 -2.85 11.31
CA LYS A 214 -9.27 -3.42 12.32
C LYS A 214 -10.72 -3.24 11.89
N GLY A 215 -11.06 -2.11 11.28
CA GLY A 215 -12.38 -1.87 10.68
C GLY A 215 -12.70 -2.79 9.50
N VAL A 216 -11.70 -3.06 8.65
CA VAL A 216 -11.82 -4.03 7.54
C VAL A 216 -12.11 -5.43 8.09
N ASP A 217 -11.36 -5.87 9.09
CA ASP A 217 -11.55 -7.20 9.69
C ASP A 217 -12.95 -7.37 10.30
N LEU A 218 -13.41 -6.36 11.06
CA LEU A 218 -14.79 -6.34 11.58
C LEU A 218 -15.83 -6.41 10.47
N ALA A 219 -15.65 -5.64 9.39
CA ALA A 219 -16.57 -5.64 8.25
C ALA A 219 -16.62 -7.00 7.56
N LEU A 220 -15.47 -7.65 7.37
CA LEU A 220 -15.39 -8.99 6.76
C LEU A 220 -16.06 -10.06 7.62
N ASN A 221 -15.92 -9.98 8.95
CA ASN A 221 -16.56 -10.89 9.88
C ASN A 221 -18.09 -10.70 9.89
N GLU A 222 -18.56 -9.45 9.96
CA GLU A 222 -20.00 -9.14 9.93
C GLU A 222 -20.66 -9.53 8.60
N MET A 223 -19.95 -9.47 7.47
CA MET A 223 -20.47 -9.95 6.19
C MET A 223 -20.93 -11.41 6.23
N GLU A 224 -20.30 -12.25 7.04
CA GLU A 224 -20.71 -13.64 7.19
C GLU A 224 -22.09 -13.75 7.84
N ASN A 225 -22.39 -12.86 8.80
CA ASN A 225 -23.66 -12.85 9.52
C ASN A 225 -24.85 -12.56 8.61
N PHE A 226 -24.68 -11.69 7.60
CA PHE A 226 -25.72 -11.37 6.64
C PHE A 226 -25.53 -12.02 5.26
N GLY A 227 -24.60 -12.97 5.13
CA GLY A 227 -24.44 -13.83 3.94
C GLY A 227 -24.02 -13.11 2.65
N HIS A 228 -23.39 -11.93 2.75
CA HIS A 228 -23.01 -11.13 1.58
C HIS A 228 -21.72 -11.64 0.92
N GLN A 229 -21.73 -11.74 -0.41
CA GLN A 229 -20.57 -12.14 -1.20
C GLN A 229 -19.94 -10.92 -1.88
N SER A 230 -18.83 -10.45 -1.32
CA SER A 230 -18.08 -9.33 -1.88
C SER A 230 -17.00 -9.80 -2.85
N LYS A 231 -16.95 -9.15 -4.02
CA LYS A 231 -15.81 -9.30 -4.94
C LYS A 231 -14.53 -8.77 -4.30
N LEU A 232 -14.58 -7.73 -3.46
CA LEU A 232 -13.41 -7.21 -2.74
C LEU A 232 -12.87 -8.25 -1.75
N ARG A 233 -13.75 -9.00 -1.10
CA ARG A 233 -13.35 -10.14 -0.25
C ARG A 233 -12.66 -11.24 -1.05
N SER A 234 -13.16 -11.55 -2.26
CA SER A 234 -12.51 -12.56 -3.10
C SER A 234 -11.10 -12.16 -3.55
N LEU A 235 -10.80 -10.86 -3.62
CA LEU A 235 -9.46 -10.35 -3.99
C LEU A 235 -8.45 -10.46 -2.84
N THR A 236 -8.92 -10.56 -1.59
CA THR A 236 -8.07 -10.72 -0.40
C THR A 236 -7.93 -12.18 0.03
N GLN A 237 -8.77 -13.08 -0.48
CA GLN A 237 -8.71 -14.51 -0.21
C GLN A 237 -7.89 -15.25 -1.28
N HIS A 238 -7.29 -16.36 -0.88
CA HIS A 238 -6.62 -17.29 -1.77
C HIS A 238 -7.57 -17.86 -2.83
N SER A 239 -7.15 -17.87 -4.10
CA SER A 239 -7.81 -18.74 -5.07
C SER A 239 -7.34 -20.17 -4.82
N GLY A 240 -8.19 -21.03 -4.25
CA GLY A 240 -7.89 -22.45 -3.99
C GLY A 240 -7.71 -23.32 -5.25
N LYS A 241 -7.17 -22.77 -6.35
CA LYS A 241 -6.73 -23.59 -7.49
C LYS A 241 -5.47 -24.34 -7.06
N GLY A 242 -5.67 -25.56 -6.59
CA GLY A 242 -4.60 -26.48 -6.22
C GLY A 242 -3.53 -26.52 -7.31
N ILE A 243 -2.32 -26.08 -6.96
CA ILE A 243 -1.15 -26.14 -7.81
C ILE A 243 -0.80 -27.62 -7.96
N LYS A 244 -0.92 -28.14 -9.18
CA LYS A 244 -0.25 -29.39 -9.54
C LYS A 244 1.24 -29.07 -9.65
N LEU A 245 1.98 -29.36 -8.60
CA LEU A 245 3.44 -29.34 -8.65
C LEU A 245 3.86 -30.42 -9.66
N GLU A 246 4.31 -30.04 -10.86
CA GLU A 246 5.05 -30.96 -11.72
C GLU A 246 6.42 -31.18 -11.07
N THR A 247 6.50 -32.20 -10.22
CA THR A 247 7.74 -32.67 -9.63
C THR A 247 8.58 -33.34 -10.70
N SER A 248 9.34 -32.55 -11.45
CA SER A 248 10.53 -33.03 -12.15
C SER A 248 11.74 -32.27 -11.62
N ASP A 249 12.55 -33.01 -10.87
CA ASP A 249 13.94 -32.74 -10.49
C ASP A 249 14.22 -31.46 -9.68
N THR A 250 14.16 -31.59 -8.35
CA THR A 250 15.31 -31.45 -7.42
C THR A 250 14.78 -31.69 -6.00
N GLU A 251 15.44 -32.53 -5.20
CA GLU A 251 15.18 -32.68 -3.76
C GLU A 251 15.34 -31.32 -3.05
N LEU A 252 14.26 -30.55 -2.91
CA LEU A 252 14.24 -29.31 -2.13
C LEU A 252 14.03 -29.66 -0.66
N ALA A 253 15.15 -29.78 0.06
CA ALA A 253 15.15 -29.88 1.51
C ALA A 253 14.46 -28.65 2.15
N PRO A 254 13.75 -28.81 3.28
CA PRO A 254 13.18 -27.67 4.01
C PRO A 254 14.32 -26.75 4.48
N TYR A 255 14.43 -25.54 3.91
CA TYR A 255 15.35 -24.53 4.48
C TYR A 255 14.79 -24.06 5.82
N PRO A 256 15.61 -24.04 6.90
CA PRO A 256 15.16 -23.60 8.22
C PRO A 256 14.78 -22.11 8.21
N GLU A 257 13.72 -21.78 8.95
CA GLU A 257 13.07 -20.46 9.07
C GLU A 257 14.03 -19.28 9.35
N ASN A 258 15.25 -19.55 9.84
CA ASN A 258 16.28 -18.55 10.14
C ASN A 258 17.05 -17.99 8.91
N ASN A 259 16.84 -18.51 7.70
CA ASN A 259 17.61 -18.11 6.50
C ASN A 259 16.85 -17.16 5.54
N SER A 260 15.59 -16.81 5.84
CA SER A 260 14.74 -15.99 4.95
C SER A 260 15.27 -14.56 4.77
N ILE A 261 15.75 -13.93 5.85
CA ILE A 261 16.32 -12.58 5.81
C ILE A 261 17.60 -12.54 4.97
N GLU A 262 18.49 -13.52 5.15
CA GLU A 262 19.76 -13.56 4.43
C GLU A 262 19.55 -13.79 2.93
N LEU A 263 18.64 -14.70 2.58
CA LEU A 263 18.23 -14.96 1.20
C LEU A 263 17.57 -13.75 0.54
N ALA A 264 16.61 -13.10 1.22
CA ALA A 264 15.97 -11.89 0.68
C ALA A 264 17.00 -10.76 0.50
N CYS A 265 17.93 -10.59 1.44
CA CYS A 265 18.98 -9.58 1.32
C CYS A 265 19.99 -9.90 0.22
N SER A 266 20.35 -11.17 0.01
CA SER A 266 21.33 -11.55 -1.03
C SER A 266 20.76 -11.33 -2.44
N THR A 267 19.54 -11.79 -2.68
CA THR A 267 18.82 -11.61 -3.95
C THR A 267 18.59 -10.13 -4.28
N LEU A 268 18.17 -9.32 -3.30
CA LEU A 268 18.05 -7.86 -3.45
C LEU A 268 19.39 -7.18 -3.78
N ARG A 269 20.52 -7.67 -3.26
CA ARG A 269 21.85 -7.14 -3.60
C ARG A 269 22.26 -7.49 -5.02
N GLU A 270 21.86 -8.65 -5.55
CA GLU A 270 22.07 -8.98 -6.95
C GLU A 270 21.26 -8.06 -7.87
N LEU A 271 19.98 -7.82 -7.55
CA LEU A 271 19.16 -6.84 -8.26
C LEU A 271 19.78 -5.44 -8.20
N GLN A 272 20.27 -5.02 -7.03
CA GLN A 272 20.90 -3.72 -6.84
C GLN A 272 22.10 -3.47 -7.78
N LYS A 273 22.85 -4.51 -8.16
CA LYS A 273 23.97 -4.38 -9.11
C LYS A 273 23.50 -4.06 -10.53
N GLN A 274 22.28 -4.47 -10.88
CA GLN A 274 21.71 -4.33 -12.22
C GLN A 274 20.92 -3.02 -12.40
N VAL A 275 20.35 -2.48 -11.33
CA VAL A 275 19.54 -1.25 -11.37
C VAL A 275 20.36 0.03 -11.26
N GLY A 276 21.70 -0.03 -11.40
CA GLY A 276 22.63 1.07 -11.04
C GLY A 276 22.31 2.43 -11.65
N ASP A 277 21.71 2.44 -12.84
CA ASP A 277 21.36 3.67 -13.59
C ASP A 277 19.94 4.18 -13.27
N GLU A 278 19.13 3.41 -12.55
CA GLU A 278 17.74 3.74 -12.20
C GLU A 278 17.63 4.19 -10.73
N PRO A 279 17.62 5.51 -10.44
CA PRO A 279 17.76 6.03 -9.07
C PRO A 279 16.64 5.58 -8.13
N GLU A 280 15.42 5.40 -8.65
CA GLU A 280 14.27 4.94 -7.87
C GLU A 280 14.41 3.47 -7.47
N LEU A 281 14.80 2.60 -8.41
CA LEU A 281 15.06 1.18 -8.13
C LEU A 281 16.28 0.99 -7.23
N VAL A 282 17.32 1.83 -7.37
CA VAL A 282 18.45 1.87 -6.42
C VAL A 282 17.97 2.22 -5.02
N ARG A 283 17.12 3.24 -4.89
CA ARG A 283 16.59 3.64 -3.58
C ARG A 283 15.70 2.55 -2.99
N GLY A 284 14.80 2.00 -3.79
CA GLY A 284 13.94 0.88 -3.42
C GLY A 284 14.73 -0.35 -3.00
N THR A 285 15.70 -0.82 -3.78
CA THR A 285 16.49 -1.98 -3.33
C THR A 285 17.22 -1.73 -2.00
N LYS A 286 17.79 -0.53 -1.80
CA LYS A 286 18.45 -0.15 -0.53
C LYS A 286 17.49 -0.15 0.65
N GLU A 287 16.32 0.45 0.51
CA GLU A 287 15.37 0.56 1.61
C GLU A 287 14.82 -0.82 2.02
N LEU A 288 14.65 -1.80 1.10
CA LEU A 288 14.18 -3.16 1.42
C LEU A 288 15.26 -3.93 2.17
N ILE A 289 16.51 -3.84 1.71
CA ILE A 289 17.65 -4.46 2.39
C ILE A 289 17.76 -3.92 3.80
N ASN A 290 17.73 -2.59 3.97
CA ASN A 290 17.82 -1.95 5.28
C ASN A 290 16.67 -2.38 6.19
N PHE A 291 15.45 -2.45 5.66
CA PHE A 291 14.29 -2.90 6.41
C PHE A 291 14.45 -4.34 6.92
N MET A 292 14.81 -5.28 6.04
CA MET A 292 15.02 -6.68 6.41
C MET A 292 16.15 -6.85 7.44
N GLN A 293 17.23 -6.09 7.30
CA GLN A 293 18.32 -6.08 8.27
C GLN A 293 17.88 -5.53 9.64
N ASN A 294 17.07 -4.46 9.65
CA ASN A 294 16.58 -3.87 10.89
C ASN A 294 15.65 -4.83 11.65
N LEU A 295 14.80 -5.58 10.95
CA LEU A 295 13.97 -6.63 11.58
C LEU A 295 14.82 -7.68 12.28
N ARG A 296 15.98 -8.04 11.73
CA ARG A 296 16.93 -8.98 12.36
C ARG A 296 17.61 -8.37 13.59
N ILE A 297 18.05 -7.12 13.50
CA ILE A 297 18.84 -6.46 14.56
C ILE A 297 17.97 -6.06 15.74
N SER A 298 16.75 -5.60 15.48
CA SER A 298 15.81 -5.10 16.47
C SER A 298 14.41 -5.64 16.16
N PRO A 299 14.15 -6.93 16.43
CA PRO A 299 12.85 -7.52 16.19
C PRO A 299 11.79 -6.80 17.03
N PRO A 300 10.58 -6.57 16.49
CA PRO A 300 9.49 -6.01 17.26
C PRO A 300 9.02 -6.98 18.35
N GLY A 301 8.31 -6.44 19.34
CA GLY A 301 7.71 -7.26 20.39
C GLY A 301 6.61 -8.21 19.87
N PRO A 302 6.11 -9.11 20.72
CA PRO A 302 5.21 -10.19 20.33
C PRO A 302 3.78 -9.71 20.02
N THR A 303 3.42 -8.47 20.36
CA THR A 303 2.05 -8.01 20.19
C THR A 303 1.74 -7.66 18.73
N ALA A 304 0.49 -7.87 18.31
CA ALA A 304 0.05 -7.49 16.97
C ALA A 304 0.30 -6.00 16.67
N ASP A 305 0.06 -5.12 17.65
CA ASP A 305 0.27 -3.68 17.49
C ASP A 305 1.77 -3.33 17.28
N GLU A 306 2.69 -3.97 18.00
CA GLU A 306 4.15 -3.78 17.80
C GLU A 306 4.61 -4.30 16.44
N GLN A 307 4.17 -5.49 16.04
CA GLN A 307 4.51 -6.07 14.74
C GLN A 307 3.92 -5.23 13.59
N LEU A 308 2.68 -4.75 13.73
CA LEU A 308 2.06 -3.83 12.77
C LEU A 308 2.80 -2.50 12.69
N GLN A 309 3.35 -1.98 13.80
CA GLN A 309 4.18 -0.78 13.73
C GLN A 309 5.47 -1.02 12.96
N ALA A 310 6.08 -2.20 13.10
CA ALA A 310 7.30 -2.57 12.38
C ALA A 310 7.12 -2.57 10.86
N LEU A 311 5.92 -2.82 10.34
CA LEU A 311 5.62 -2.80 8.90
C LEU A 311 5.64 -1.40 8.26
N TYR A 312 5.68 -0.32 9.05
CA TYR A 312 5.62 1.06 8.54
C TYR A 312 6.57 1.33 7.36
N PRO A 313 7.86 0.93 7.41
CA PRO A 313 8.78 1.22 6.33
C PRO A 313 8.33 0.63 5.00
N ILE A 314 7.88 -0.64 4.95
CA ILE A 314 7.46 -1.31 3.69
C ILE A 314 6.05 -0.92 3.22
N ARG A 315 5.20 -0.39 4.11
CA ARG A 315 3.86 0.10 3.75
C ARG A 315 3.91 1.32 2.85
N HIS A 316 4.93 2.15 3.00
CA HIS A 316 5.04 3.40 2.25
C HIS A 316 5.34 3.20 0.76
N TRP A 317 5.56 1.97 0.29
CA TRP A 317 6.16 1.66 -1.00
C TRP A 317 5.16 1.66 -2.15
N VAL A 318 3.91 1.34 -1.86
CA VAL A 318 2.82 1.33 -2.84
C VAL A 318 2.55 2.74 -3.39
N PRO A 319 2.58 3.83 -2.57
CA PRO A 319 2.57 5.20 -3.09
C PRO A 319 3.78 5.63 -3.94
N TRP A 320 4.96 4.99 -3.83
CA TRP A 320 6.16 5.36 -4.60
C TRP A 320 6.22 4.74 -5.99
N LEU A 321 5.37 3.76 -6.30
CA LEU A 321 5.28 3.15 -7.63
C LEU A 321 4.70 4.10 -8.70
N SER A 322 4.57 5.39 -8.45
CA SER A 322 3.87 6.34 -9.32
C SER A 322 4.57 6.64 -10.65
N ARG A 323 5.92 6.67 -10.70
CA ARG A 323 6.64 6.55 -12.00
C ARG A 323 6.61 5.13 -12.51
N SER A 324 6.71 4.17 -11.60
CA SER A 324 6.65 2.76 -11.95
C SER A 324 5.33 2.38 -12.63
N LEU A 325 4.19 3.03 -12.40
CA LEU A 325 2.94 2.75 -13.12
C LEU A 325 3.03 3.12 -14.60
N ILE A 326 3.78 4.17 -14.93
CA ILE A 326 4.10 4.55 -16.31
C ILE A 326 5.09 3.51 -16.88
N SER A 327 6.20 3.26 -16.18
CA SER A 327 7.19 2.24 -16.56
C SER A 327 6.63 0.80 -16.64
N LEU A 328 5.59 0.49 -15.88
CA LEU A 328 4.87 -0.78 -15.89
C LEU A 328 4.02 -0.90 -17.15
N SER A 329 3.41 0.21 -17.58
CA SER A 329 2.71 0.28 -18.86
C SER A 329 3.69 0.12 -20.02
N ASP A 330 4.90 0.66 -19.89
CA ASP A 330 6.01 0.48 -20.83
C ASP A 330 6.70 -0.90 -20.71
N ARG A 331 6.28 -1.73 -19.76
CA ARG A 331 6.85 -3.06 -19.45
C ARG A 331 8.35 -3.00 -19.28
N GLU A 332 8.83 -2.14 -18.39
CA GLU A 332 10.25 -2.11 -18.04
C GLU A 332 10.63 -3.38 -17.23
N PRO A 333 11.61 -4.17 -17.70
CA PRO A 333 11.90 -5.48 -17.13
C PRO A 333 12.37 -5.44 -15.67
N LEU A 334 13.20 -4.45 -15.33
CA LEU A 334 13.74 -4.32 -13.97
C LEU A 334 12.68 -3.89 -12.96
N VAL A 335 11.63 -3.19 -13.39
CA VAL A 335 10.49 -2.83 -12.53
C VAL A 335 9.68 -4.07 -12.17
N LEU A 336 9.46 -4.99 -13.13
CA LEU A 336 8.77 -6.27 -12.87
C LEU A 336 9.56 -7.14 -11.89
N VAL A 337 10.87 -7.27 -12.11
CA VAL A 337 11.76 -8.00 -11.22
C VAL A 337 11.78 -7.38 -9.82
N PHE A 338 11.83 -6.05 -9.74
CA PHE A 338 11.78 -5.34 -8.47
C PHE A 338 10.46 -5.60 -7.72
N LEU A 339 9.31 -5.58 -8.40
CA LEU A 339 8.01 -5.92 -7.81
C LEU A 339 7.99 -7.35 -7.26
N ALA A 340 8.58 -8.31 -7.96
CA ALA A 340 8.68 -9.68 -7.47
C ALA A 340 9.52 -9.75 -6.18
N HIS A 341 10.62 -9.01 -6.11
CA HIS A 341 11.43 -8.90 -4.90
C HIS A 341 10.69 -8.21 -3.75
N TYR A 342 9.87 -7.20 -4.05
CA TYR A 342 9.01 -6.56 -3.06
C TYR A 342 8.02 -7.57 -2.48
N HIS A 343 7.30 -8.33 -3.32
CA HIS A 343 6.36 -9.36 -2.87
C HIS A 343 7.08 -10.47 -2.09
N MET A 344 8.28 -10.87 -2.49
CA MET A 344 9.12 -11.82 -1.74
C MET A 344 9.49 -11.27 -0.36
N VAL A 345 9.86 -10.00 -0.23
CA VAL A 345 10.12 -9.38 1.08
C VAL A 345 8.87 -9.43 1.95
N VAL A 346 7.69 -9.14 1.40
CA VAL A 346 6.43 -9.24 2.13
C VAL A 346 6.17 -10.67 2.63
N LEU A 347 6.46 -11.69 1.81
CA LEU A 347 6.39 -13.10 2.23
C LEU A 347 7.38 -13.43 3.35
N ALA A 348 8.64 -12.98 3.22
CA ALA A 348 9.67 -13.24 4.22
C ALA A 348 9.32 -12.60 5.58
N VAL A 349 8.67 -11.44 5.56
CA VAL A 349 8.24 -10.72 6.77
C VAL A 349 7.17 -11.49 7.53
N GLU A 350 6.31 -12.25 6.85
CA GLU A 350 5.26 -13.01 7.54
C GLU A 350 5.83 -14.06 8.49
N SER A 351 6.89 -14.77 8.09
CA SER A 351 7.57 -15.73 8.98
C SER A 351 8.19 -15.07 10.22
N ILE A 352 8.47 -13.77 10.14
CA ILE A 352 9.08 -12.99 11.23
C ILE A 352 8.00 -12.38 12.12
N LEU A 353 6.89 -11.96 11.49
CA LEU A 353 5.79 -11.20 12.11
C LEU A 353 4.45 -11.94 11.96
N PRO A 354 4.29 -13.11 12.62
CA PRO A 354 3.12 -13.98 12.42
C PRO A 354 1.80 -13.34 12.88
N ALA A 355 1.85 -12.38 13.83
CA ALA A 355 0.65 -11.67 14.28
C ALA A 355 0.15 -10.64 13.25
N ALA A 356 0.92 -10.37 12.20
CA ALA A 356 0.57 -9.45 11.12
C ALA A 356 0.23 -10.16 9.79
N SER A 357 0.20 -11.49 9.75
CA SER A 357 -0.02 -12.35 8.57
C SER A 357 -1.18 -11.90 7.68
N ASN A 358 -2.38 -11.75 8.26
CA ASN A 358 -3.59 -11.36 7.54
C ASN A 358 -3.47 -10.04 6.77
N PHE A 359 -2.62 -9.11 7.22
CA PHE A 359 -2.45 -7.80 6.58
C PHE A 359 -1.43 -7.80 5.44
N LEU A 360 -0.54 -8.79 5.43
CA LEU A 360 0.45 -8.96 4.37
C LEU A 360 -0.16 -9.59 3.12
N LEU A 361 -1.29 -10.29 3.29
CA LEU A 361 -1.97 -11.05 2.25
C LEU A 361 -0.97 -11.96 1.52
N ALA A 362 -0.10 -12.61 2.29
CA ALA A 362 1.06 -13.33 1.78
C ALA A 362 0.70 -14.39 0.77
N SER A 363 -0.37 -15.11 1.08
CA SER A 363 -1.21 -15.86 0.18
C SER A 363 -1.31 -15.33 -1.25
N LYS A 364 -1.70 -14.06 -1.39
CA LYS A 364 -1.86 -13.37 -2.66
C LYS A 364 -0.51 -13.00 -3.26
N ARG A 365 0.50 -12.69 -2.44
CA ARG A 365 1.86 -12.35 -2.90
C ARG A 365 2.50 -13.46 -3.70
N VAL A 366 2.23 -14.72 -3.36
CA VAL A 366 2.66 -15.88 -4.16
C VAL A 366 2.10 -15.79 -5.59
N GLU A 367 0.77 -15.63 -5.73
CA GLU A 367 0.11 -15.53 -7.04
C GLU A 367 0.69 -14.37 -7.87
N LEU A 368 1.02 -13.25 -7.22
CA LEU A 368 1.63 -12.09 -7.87
C LEU A 368 3.06 -12.38 -8.37
N ILE A 369 3.87 -13.10 -7.60
CA ILE A 369 5.23 -13.50 -8.02
C ILE A 369 5.15 -14.44 -9.23
N GLU A 370 4.24 -15.42 -9.22
CA GLU A 370 4.05 -16.35 -10.34
C GLU A 370 3.58 -15.64 -11.61
N GLN A 371 2.69 -14.66 -11.47
CA GLN A 371 2.25 -13.81 -12.59
C GLN A 371 3.40 -12.99 -13.17
N LEU A 372 4.25 -12.41 -12.33
CA LEU A 372 5.44 -11.66 -12.76
C LEU A 372 6.46 -12.58 -13.47
N GLU A 373 6.72 -13.77 -12.93
CA GLU A 373 7.60 -14.78 -13.55
C GLU A 373 7.07 -15.19 -14.92
N THR A 374 5.76 -15.48 -15.04
CA THR A 374 5.10 -15.81 -16.30
C THR A 374 5.19 -14.67 -17.31
N THR A 375 4.94 -13.44 -16.86
CA THR A 375 5.00 -12.24 -17.72
C THR A 375 6.40 -12.03 -18.28
N ILE A 376 7.43 -12.16 -17.43
CA ILE A 376 8.83 -12.06 -17.86
C ILE A 376 9.17 -13.18 -18.86
N GLY A 377 8.71 -14.41 -18.60
CA GLY A 377 8.97 -15.56 -19.47
C GLY A 377 8.35 -15.47 -20.87
N GLN A 378 7.24 -14.73 -21.02
CA GLN A 378 6.48 -14.58 -22.27
C GLN A 378 6.86 -13.34 -23.09
N VAL A 379 7.23 -12.24 -22.44
CA VAL A 379 7.36 -10.92 -23.09
C VAL A 379 8.77 -10.65 -23.65
N TYR A 380 9.82 -11.13 -22.99
CA TYR A 380 11.20 -10.76 -23.32
C TYR A 380 11.92 -11.78 -24.21
N LYS A 381 12.87 -11.28 -25.02
CA LYS A 381 13.66 -12.10 -25.96
C LYS A 381 14.65 -13.00 -25.22
N PRO A 382 15.09 -14.13 -25.81
CA PRO A 382 15.98 -15.10 -25.15
C PRO A 382 17.27 -14.53 -24.56
N SER A 383 17.87 -13.51 -25.19
CA SER A 383 19.12 -12.88 -24.73
C SER A 383 18.98 -12.01 -23.47
N GLU A 384 17.80 -11.42 -23.25
CA GLU A 384 17.49 -10.62 -22.05
C GLU A 384 16.84 -11.48 -20.97
N LYS A 385 16.12 -12.52 -21.41
CA LYS A 385 15.38 -13.47 -20.58
C LYS A 385 16.27 -14.19 -19.57
N GLU A 386 17.44 -14.69 -19.95
CA GLU A 386 18.32 -15.44 -19.03
C GLU A 386 18.77 -14.59 -17.83
N SER A 387 19.10 -13.31 -18.06
CA SER A 387 19.49 -12.39 -16.98
C SER A 387 18.30 -12.10 -16.04
N LEU A 388 17.11 -11.88 -16.60
CA LEU A 388 15.90 -11.60 -15.82
C LEU A 388 15.40 -12.84 -15.05
N GLU A 389 15.46 -14.02 -15.64
CA GLU A 389 15.13 -15.30 -14.99
C GLU A 389 16.08 -15.57 -13.82
N ASN A 390 17.38 -15.29 -13.99
CA ASN A 390 18.34 -15.39 -12.90
C ASN A 390 17.97 -14.45 -11.73
N LEU A 391 17.56 -13.21 -12.01
CA LEU A 391 17.09 -12.29 -10.96
C LEU A 391 15.75 -12.73 -10.35
N MET A 392 14.86 -13.36 -11.13
CA MET A 392 13.57 -13.87 -10.66
C MET A 392 13.68 -15.17 -9.85
N SER A 393 14.78 -15.90 -9.97
CA SER A 393 14.99 -17.18 -9.30
C SER A 393 14.80 -17.10 -7.78
N GLY A 394 15.25 -16.01 -7.16
CA GLY A 394 15.09 -15.74 -5.72
C GLY A 394 13.63 -15.62 -5.30
N PRO A 395 12.89 -14.60 -5.79
CA PRO A 395 11.46 -14.46 -5.53
C PRO A 395 10.64 -15.72 -5.83
N ALA A 396 10.89 -16.36 -6.97
CA ALA A 396 10.15 -17.55 -7.39
C ALA A 396 10.40 -18.76 -6.49
N ALA A 397 11.67 -18.99 -6.09
CA ALA A 397 11.99 -20.04 -5.11
C ALA A 397 11.32 -19.79 -3.76
N PHE A 398 11.30 -18.53 -3.30
CA PHE A 398 10.65 -18.16 -2.04
C PHE A 398 9.14 -18.43 -2.08
N ALA A 399 8.47 -18.04 -3.17
CA ALA A 399 7.04 -18.28 -3.38
C ALA A 399 6.69 -19.78 -3.37
N ARG A 400 7.47 -20.59 -4.10
CA ARG A 400 7.31 -22.06 -4.11
C ARG A 400 7.52 -22.69 -2.73
N GLN A 401 8.54 -22.23 -2.00
CA GLN A 401 8.78 -22.73 -0.64
C GLN A 401 7.65 -22.35 0.32
N PHE A 402 7.16 -21.11 0.24
CA PHE A 402 6.04 -20.65 1.06
C PHE A 402 4.79 -21.51 0.86
N LEU A 403 4.48 -21.86 -0.39
CA LEU A 403 3.38 -22.79 -0.71
C LEU A 403 3.60 -24.16 -0.07
N LEU A 404 4.79 -24.74 -0.21
CA LEU A 404 5.10 -26.05 0.36
C LEU A 404 4.92 -26.06 1.89
N THR A 405 5.43 -25.05 2.60
CA THR A 405 5.28 -24.95 4.05
C THR A 405 3.81 -24.79 4.46
N ASN A 406 3.03 -23.95 3.77
CA ASN A 406 1.64 -23.70 4.13
C ASN A 406 0.64 -24.77 3.67
N LEU A 407 0.93 -25.51 2.59
CA LEU A 407 0.17 -26.71 2.20
C LEU A 407 0.29 -27.82 3.24
N LEU A 408 1.47 -27.94 3.87
CA LEU A 408 1.69 -28.86 4.99
C LEU A 408 0.98 -28.39 6.27
N SER A 409 0.87 -27.08 6.48
CA SER A 409 0.10 -26.49 7.59
C SER A 409 -1.42 -26.55 7.40
N ALA A 410 -1.91 -26.71 6.17
CA ALA A 410 -3.34 -26.79 5.85
C ALA A 410 -4.01 -28.11 6.30
N GLU A 411 -3.23 -29.12 6.72
CA GLU A 411 -3.74 -30.26 7.49
C GLU A 411 -4.16 -29.85 8.92
N SER A 412 -3.79 -28.64 9.38
CA SER A 412 -4.32 -28.00 10.58
C SER A 412 -5.06 -26.72 10.22
N VAL A 413 -6.36 -26.84 9.92
CA VAL A 413 -7.27 -25.69 9.88
C VAL A 413 -7.19 -24.97 11.23
N PRO A 414 -6.92 -23.66 11.29
CA PRO A 414 -7.10 -22.93 12.53
C PRO A 414 -8.60 -22.85 12.82
N VAL A 415 -9.05 -23.71 13.73
CA VAL A 415 -10.37 -23.63 14.35
C VAL A 415 -10.38 -22.36 15.20
N TRP A 416 -10.89 -21.28 14.64
CA TRP A 416 -11.22 -20.08 15.39
C TRP A 416 -12.57 -20.30 16.07
N GLY A 417 -12.53 -20.63 17.36
CA GLY A 417 -13.72 -20.79 18.19
C GLY A 417 -13.62 -21.98 19.13
N ASN A 418 -12.92 -21.80 20.24
CA ASN A 418 -13.33 -22.28 21.56
C ASN A 418 -12.30 -21.80 22.59
N THR A 419 -12.53 -20.63 23.16
CA THR A 419 -12.26 -20.46 24.58
C THR A 419 -13.13 -21.50 25.30
N GLN A 420 -12.56 -22.67 25.56
CA GLN A 420 -13.07 -23.52 26.63
C GLN A 420 -12.95 -22.71 27.92
N THR A 421 -14.04 -22.03 28.27
CA THR A 421 -14.39 -21.76 29.64
C THR A 421 -14.33 -23.09 30.37
N ALA A 422 -13.31 -23.27 31.19
CA ALA A 422 -13.29 -24.31 32.21
C ALA A 422 -14.54 -24.07 33.09
N ALA A 423 -15.54 -24.92 32.91
CA ALA A 423 -16.73 -24.94 33.75
C ALA A 423 -16.31 -25.44 35.14
N GLY A 424 -16.24 -24.50 36.07
CA GLY A 424 -16.31 -24.72 37.51
C GLY A 424 -17.38 -23.79 38.07
N ASP A 425 -18.63 -24.23 37.91
CA ASP A 425 -19.80 -23.99 38.77
C ASP A 425 -19.76 -22.81 39.77
N GLN A 426 -20.56 -21.76 39.54
CA GLN A 426 -21.74 -21.40 40.36
C GLN A 426 -22.22 -19.98 40.00
N GLY A 427 -23.55 -19.87 39.88
CA GLY A 427 -24.23 -18.79 39.17
C GLY A 427 -24.17 -17.41 39.80
N LEU A 428 -24.42 -16.41 38.94
CA LEU A 428 -25.05 -15.13 39.23
C LEU A 428 -25.43 -14.50 37.87
N GLN A 429 -26.72 -14.30 37.64
CA GLN A 429 -27.23 -13.54 36.49
C GLN A 429 -26.78 -12.06 36.61
N PRO A 430 -26.28 -11.41 35.55
CA PRO A 430 -26.16 -9.96 35.55
C PRO A 430 -27.51 -9.33 35.19
N GLN A 431 -28.07 -8.59 36.16
CA GLN A 431 -29.15 -7.63 35.92
C GLN A 431 -28.64 -6.52 34.98
N TRP A 432 -29.36 -6.31 33.88
CA TRP A 432 -29.22 -5.09 33.08
C TRP A 432 -29.86 -3.93 33.85
N GLN A 433 -29.04 -3.06 34.45
CA GLN A 433 -29.47 -1.73 34.84
C GLN A 433 -29.11 -0.75 33.71
N GLU A 434 -30.16 -0.19 33.12
CA GLU A 434 -30.13 0.97 32.25
C GLU A 434 -29.59 2.17 33.05
N ASP A 435 -28.53 2.81 32.56
CA ASP A 435 -28.26 4.22 32.86
C ASP A 435 -27.57 4.89 31.65
N PRO A 436 -28.04 6.07 31.20
CA PRO A 436 -27.55 6.72 30.01
C PRO A 436 -26.38 7.66 30.36
N VAL A 437 -25.18 7.38 29.84
CA VAL A 437 -24.09 8.36 29.89
C VAL A 437 -23.62 8.65 28.47
N SER A 438 -23.97 9.85 28.01
CA SER A 438 -23.46 10.45 26.78
C SER A 438 -21.93 10.58 26.86
N VAL A 439 -21.21 9.92 25.94
CA VAL A 439 -19.77 10.13 25.78
C VAL A 439 -19.54 11.16 24.68
N ASP A 440 -19.01 12.30 25.10
CA ASP A 440 -18.72 13.48 24.28
C ASP A 440 -17.43 13.26 23.46
N PHE A 441 -17.56 13.18 22.12
CA PHE A 441 -16.44 12.95 21.18
C PHE A 441 -15.83 14.27 20.67
N ASN A 442 -15.55 15.20 21.58
CA ASN A 442 -14.75 16.38 21.29
C ASN A 442 -13.46 16.29 22.10
N LEU A 443 -12.38 15.85 21.45
CA LEU A 443 -10.98 16.27 21.66
C LEU A 443 -10.09 15.22 20.98
N ILE A 444 -9.39 15.62 19.92
CA ILE A 444 -7.96 15.43 19.68
C ILE A 444 -7.69 16.04 18.28
N TYR A 445 -6.98 17.17 18.31
CA TYR A 445 -6.43 17.90 17.17
C TYR A 445 -5.16 17.26 16.64
#